data_AF-A0A9X9F2Q2-F1
#
_entry.id   AF-A0A9X9F2Q2-F1
#
_cell.length_a   1.000
_cell.length_b   1.000
_cell.length_c   1.000
_cell.angle_alpha   90.00
_cell.angle_beta   90.00
_cell.angle_gamma   90.00
#
_symmetry.space_group_name_H-M   'P 1'
#
loop_
_entity.id
_entity.type
_entity.pdbx_description
1 polymer ?
#
loop_
_entity_poly.entity_id
_entity_poly.type
_entity_poly.pdbx_seq_one_letter_code
_entity_poly.pdbx_strand_id
1 'polypeptide(L)' 'IFTVNQALLAARAGATYVSPFLGRLDDISEDGVLLVAKIAELFDVHQLDTQIIAASVRHPDHVTRVAMAGAHIATI' A
#
# COMPACT_ATOMS: atom_id res chain seq x y z
N ILE A 1 -6.73 4.34 0.60
CA ILE A 1 -6.66 4.45 -0.88
C ILE A 1 -6.81 3.06 -1.50
N PHE A 2 -7.24 2.98 -2.76
CA PHE A 2 -7.56 1.74 -3.46
C PHE A 2 -6.87 1.60 -4.83
N THR A 3 -6.17 2.63 -5.30
CA THR A 3 -5.46 2.59 -6.58
C THR A 3 -4.09 3.27 -6.50
N VAL A 4 -3.20 2.91 -7.43
CA VAL A 4 -1.87 3.53 -7.57
C VAL A 4 -1.98 5.02 -7.89
N ASN A 5 -2.96 5.42 -8.71
CA ASN A 5 -3.21 6.82 -9.04
C ASN A 5 -3.52 7.67 -7.79
N GLN A 6 -4.29 7.12 -6.86
CA GLN A 6 -4.56 7.80 -5.59
C GLN A 6 -3.30 7.92 -4.71
N ALA A 7 -2.44 6.90 -4.70
CA ALA A 7 -1.17 6.94 -3.98
C ALA A 7 -0.26 8.04 -4.52
N LEU A 8 -0.12 8.12 -5.84
CA LEU A 8 0.71 9.13 -6.50
C LEU A 8 0.22 10.55 -6.19
N LEU A 9 -1.09 10.80 -6.33
CA LEU A 9 -1.67 12.12 -6.05
C LEU A 9 -1.45 12.52 -4.58
N ALA A 10 -1.66 11.60 -3.65
CA ALA A 10 -1.44 11.87 -2.23
C ALA A 10 0.04 12.15 -1.91
N ALA A 11 0.96 11.34 -2.45
CA ALA A 11 2.39 11.55 -2.26
C ALA A 11 2.87 12.89 -2.83
N ARG A 12 2.42 13.23 -4.06
CA ARG A 12 2.74 14.52 -4.70
C ARG A 12 2.11 15.73 -4.00
N ALA A 13 1.03 15.53 -3.26
CA ALA A 13 0.45 16.56 -2.39
C ALA A 13 1.20 16.73 -1.05
N GLY A 14 2.27 15.96 -0.82
CA GLY A 14 3.09 16.07 0.39
C GLY A 14 2.65 15.17 1.54
N ALA A 15 1.86 14.12 1.28
CA ALA A 15 1.51 13.16 2.32
C ALA A 15 2.75 12.44 2.84
N THR A 16 2.95 12.45 4.17
CA THR A 16 3.99 11.63 4.82
C THR A 16 3.69 10.13 4.69
N TYR A 17 2.40 9.77 4.70
CA TYR A 17 1.94 8.39 4.62
C TYR A 17 0.78 8.23 3.63
N VAL A 18 0.72 7.07 2.99
CA VAL A 18 -0.49 6.58 2.31
C VAL A 18 -0.93 5.25 2.89
N SER A 19 -2.25 5.05 2.98
CA SER A 19 -2.82 3.81 3.53
C SER A 19 -3.63 3.05 2.48
N PRO A 20 -3.04 2.11 1.71
CA PRO A 20 -3.80 1.19 0.87
C PRO A 20 -4.61 0.19 1.72
N PHE A 21 -5.89 -0.01 1.37
CA PHE A 21 -6.83 -0.88 2.11
C PHE A 21 -6.92 -2.25 1.44
N LEU A 22 -5.91 -3.11 1.67
CA LEU A 22 -5.82 -4.39 0.95
C LEU A 22 -6.98 -5.34 1.22
N GLY A 23 -7.37 -5.55 2.49
CA GLY A 23 -8.43 -6.49 2.82
C GLY A 23 -9.81 -6.12 2.28
N ARG A 24 -10.03 -4.87 1.88
CA ARG A 24 -11.27 -4.44 1.18
C ARG A 24 -11.22 -4.71 -0.32
N LEU A 25 -10.02 -4.76 -0.91
CA LEU A 25 -9.82 -5.18 -2.30
C LEU A 25 -9.97 -6.70 -2.42
N ASP A 26 -9.43 -7.44 -1.44
CA ASP A 26 -9.58 -8.89 -1.41
C ASP A 26 -11.06 -9.30 -1.33
N ASP A 27 -11.88 -8.56 -0.56
CA ASP A 27 -13.34 -8.78 -0.46
C ASP A 27 -14.07 -8.65 -1.81
N ILE A 28 -13.50 -7.93 -2.79
CA ILE A 28 -14.03 -7.76 -4.13
C ILE A 28 -13.21 -8.53 -5.19
N SER A 29 -12.43 -9.53 -4.76
CA SER A 29 -11.61 -10.39 -5.63
C SER A 29 -10.49 -9.66 -6.40
N GLU A 30 -10.01 -8.54 -5.87
CA GLU A 30 -8.78 -7.88 -6.32
C GLU A 30 -7.62 -8.18 -5.37
N ASP A 31 -6.40 -8.38 -5.87
CA ASP A 31 -5.23 -8.64 -5.02
C ASP A 31 -4.77 -7.34 -4.34
N GLY A 32 -5.10 -7.18 -3.06
CA GLY A 32 -4.72 -6.00 -2.29
C GLY A 32 -3.23 -5.91 -1.97
N VAL A 33 -2.51 -7.04 -1.88
CA VAL A 33 -1.06 -7.06 -1.71
C VAL A 33 -0.37 -6.57 -2.99
N LEU A 34 -0.90 -6.95 -4.16
CA LEU A 34 -0.38 -6.45 -5.44
C LEU A 34 -0.48 -4.92 -5.54
N LEU A 35 -1.52 -4.29 -4.97
CA LEU A 35 -1.60 -2.84 -4.88
C LEU A 35 -0.43 -2.26 -4.06
N VAL A 36 -0.12 -2.86 -2.90
CA VAL A 36 1.00 -2.43 -2.05
C VAL A 36 2.32 -2.50 -2.84
N ALA A 37 2.58 -3.63 -3.52
CA ALA A 37 3.78 -3.82 -4.32
C ALA A 37 3.93 -2.75 -5.41
N LYS A 38 2.84 -2.46 -6.15
CA LYS A 38 2.84 -1.44 -7.20
C LYS A 38 3.08 -0.03 -6.66
N ILE A 39 2.56 0.28 -5.46
CA ILE A 39 2.81 1.58 -4.82
C ILE A 39 4.28 1.68 -4.37
N ALA A 40 4.85 0.61 -3.81
CA ALA A 40 6.25 0.58 -3.41
C ALA A 40 7.19 0.78 -4.61
N GLU A 41 6.93 0.06 -5.72
CA GLU A 41 7.67 0.25 -6.98
C GLU A 41 7.53 1.69 -7.50
N LEU A 42 6.31 2.25 -7.51
CA LEU A 42 6.09 3.63 -7.92
C LEU A 42 6.91 4.62 -7.08
N PHE A 43 6.92 4.44 -5.75
CA PHE A 43 7.64 5.33 -4.84
C PHE A 43 9.15 5.24 -5.04
N ASP A 44 9.69 4.04 -5.28
CA ASP A 44 11.09 3.84 -5.63
C ASP A 44 11.45 4.49 -6.97
N VAL A 45 10.66 4.24 -8.03
CA VAL A 45 10.89 4.82 -9.38
C VAL A 45 10.90 6.36 -9.34
N HIS A 46 10.01 6.97 -8.56
CA HIS A 46 9.91 8.42 -8.46
C HIS A 46 10.69 9.04 -7.30
N GLN A 47 11.43 8.23 -6.54
CA GLN A 47 12.20 8.65 -5.36
C GLN A 47 11.33 9.48 -4.39
N LEU A 48 10.18 8.94 -4.01
CA LEU A 48 9.23 9.58 -3.10
C LEU A 48 9.46 9.11 -1.67
N ASP A 49 9.62 10.06 -0.74
CA ASP A 49 9.81 9.78 0.69
C ASP A 49 8.52 9.37 1.43
N THR A 50 7.38 9.43 0.75
CA THR A 50 6.09 9.01 1.31
C THR A 50 6.14 7.53 1.70
N GLN A 51 5.69 7.21 2.91
CA GLN A 51 5.71 5.85 3.43
C GLN A 51 4.37 5.14 3.24
N ILE A 52 4.41 3.81 3.16
CA ILE A 52 3.24 2.96 2.92
C ILE A 52 2.81 2.31 4.23
N ILE A 53 1.58 2.59 4.66
CA ILE A 53 0.89 1.90 5.76
C ILE A 53 -0.08 0.88 5.15
N ALA A 54 0.32 -0.38 5.06
CA ALA A 54 -0.60 -1.45 4.69
C ALA A 54 -1.74 -1.53 5.73
N ALA A 55 -2.94 -1.12 5.33
CA ALA A 55 -4.12 -1.00 6.18
C ALA A 55 -5.20 -2.00 5.78
N SER A 56 -6.18 -2.20 6.66
CA SER A 56 -7.19 -3.26 6.47
C SER A 56 -6.53 -4.65 6.36
N VAL A 57 -5.47 -4.90 7.13
CA VAL A 57 -4.86 -6.22 7.31
C VAL A 57 -5.86 -7.10 8.07
N ARG A 58 -6.11 -8.33 7.59
CA ARG A 58 -7.17 -9.20 8.14
C ARG A 58 -6.65 -10.51 8.76
N HIS A 59 -5.44 -10.93 8.39
CA HIS A 59 -4.86 -12.19 8.88
C HIS A 59 -3.33 -12.16 8.81
N PRO A 60 -2.63 -13.07 9.53
CA PRO A 60 -1.17 -13.07 9.61
C PRO A 60 -0.45 -13.14 8.25
N ASP A 61 -1.01 -13.86 7.28
CA ASP A 61 -0.42 -13.93 5.94
C ASP A 61 -0.34 -12.55 5.24
N HIS A 62 -1.31 -11.65 5.49
CA HIS A 62 -1.23 -10.28 4.98
C HIS A 62 0.00 -9.56 5.53
N VAL A 63 0.31 -9.73 6.82
CA VAL A 63 1.48 -9.09 7.45
C VAL A 63 2.76 -9.50 6.74
N THR A 64 2.95 -10.81 6.53
CA THR A 64 4.11 -11.34 5.82
C THR A 64 4.18 -10.82 4.39
N ARG A 65 3.07 -10.91 3.64
CA ARG A 65 3.04 -10.54 2.23
C ARG A 65 3.24 -9.04 1.99
N VAL A 66 2.67 -8.17 2.81
CA VAL A 66 2.85 -6.71 2.65
C VAL A 66 4.25 -6.26 3.05
N ALA A 67 4.88 -6.91 4.04
CA ALA A 67 6.28 -6.67 4.36
C ALA A 67 7.19 -7.02 3.18
N MET A 68 6.97 -8.19 2.55
CA MET A 68 7.69 -8.60 1.35
C MET A 68 7.41 -7.70 0.13
N ALA A 69 6.23 -7.08 0.09
CA ALA A 69 5.82 -6.16 -0.98
C ALA A 69 6.34 -4.72 -0.79
N GLY A 70 7.10 -4.42 0.27
CA GLY A 70 7.67 -3.09 0.50
C GLY A 70 6.79 -2.13 1.30
N ALA A 71 5.81 -2.63 2.07
CA ALA A 71 5.14 -1.80 3.07
C ALA A 71 6.12 -1.37 4.16
N HIS A 72 6.05 -0.10 4.56
CA HIS A 72 6.89 0.43 5.64
C HIS A 72 6.29 0.12 7.00
N ILE A 73 4.96 0.11 7.08
CA ILE A 73 4.16 -0.12 8.28
C ILE A 73 3.01 -1.05 7.91
N ALA A 74 2.63 -1.96 8.80
CA ALA A 74 1.36 -2.67 8.75
C ALA A 74 0.50 -2.24 9.95
N THR A 75 -0.75 -1.86 9.72
CA THR A 75 -1.72 -1.54 10.78
C THR A 75 -2.84 -2.58 10.76
N ILE A 76 -3.13 -3.16 11.93
CA ILE A 76 -3.94 -4.37 12.14
C ILE A 76 -5.14 -4.01 13.02
#